data_AF-A0A8X7JGZ5-F1
#
_entry.id   AF-A0A8X7JGZ5-F1
#
_cell.length_a   1.000
_cell.length_b   1.000
_cell.length_c   1.000
_cell.angle_alpha   90.00
_cell.angle_beta   90.00
_cell.angle_gamma   90.00
#
_symmetry.space_group_name_H-M   'P 1'
#
loop_
_entity.id
_entity.type
_entity.pdbx_description
1 polymer ?
#
loop_
_entity_poly.entity_id
_entity_poly.type
_entity_poly.pdbx_seq_one_letter_code
_entity_poly.pdbx_strand_id
1 'polypeptide(L)'
;MEELRVRRIREGTVIDHIPPGKALKVLSILGISGSEGTVVAVLMNVESRKLGKKDIVKLEGRFLTRDEVDEIALVAPTATINIIRDYEVAEKFSLTLPKV
;
A
#
# COMPACT_ATOMS: atom_id res chain seq x y z
N MET A 1 15.91 -8.09 -16.76
CA MET A 1 14.81 -7.25 -16.27
C MET A 1 14.33 -7.90 -14.99
N GLU A 2 14.36 -7.19 -13.86
CA GLU A 2 13.75 -7.70 -12.63
C GLU A 2 12.27 -7.91 -12.90
N GLU A 3 11.85 -9.17 -12.86
CA GLU A 3 10.48 -9.58 -13.10
C GLU A 3 9.60 -8.93 -12.03
N LEU A 4 8.64 -8.10 -12.45
CA LEU A 4 7.60 -7.63 -11.56
C LEU A 4 6.87 -8.87 -11.03
N ARG A 5 7.10 -9.23 -9.76
CA ARG A 5 6.44 -10.39 -9.12
C ARG A 5 4.91 -10.33 -9.24
N VAL A 6 4.34 -9.13 -9.45
CA VAL A 6 2.91 -8.93 -9.74
C VAL A 6 2.72 -7.78 -10.73
N ARG A 7 1.73 -7.91 -11.61
CA ARG A 7 1.33 -6.90 -12.62
C ARG A 7 1.12 -5.50 -12.03
N ARG A 8 1.27 -4.48 -12.87
CA ARG A 8 0.83 -3.11 -12.56
C ARG A 8 -0.70 -3.08 -12.51
N ILE A 9 -1.27 -2.29 -11.60
CA ILE A 9 -2.71 -2.01 -11.59
C ILE A 9 -3.00 -0.83 -12.52
N ARG A 10 -4.19 -0.81 -13.13
CA ARG A 10 -4.63 0.31 -13.97
C ARG A 10 -5.23 1.45 -13.14
N GLU A 11 -6.13 1.09 -12.22
CA GLU A 11 -6.87 1.98 -11.33
C GLU A 11 -6.78 1.45 -9.90
N GLY A 12 -6.60 2.33 -8.91
CA GLY A 12 -6.70 1.99 -7.48
C GLY A 12 -5.56 2.54 -6.63
N THR A 13 -5.14 1.82 -5.60
CA THR A 13 -4.15 2.28 -4.62
C THR A 13 -2.98 1.33 -4.48
N VAL A 14 -1.75 1.88 -4.46
CA VAL A 14 -0.52 1.16 -4.09
C VAL A 14 0.03 1.73 -2.79
N ILE A 15 0.08 0.88 -1.77
CA ILE A 15 0.71 1.15 -0.47
C ILE A 15 2.10 0.53 -0.53
N ASP A 16 3.12 1.36 -0.69
CA ASP A 16 4.53 0.94 -0.76
C ASP A 16 5.28 1.33 0.51
N HIS A 17 6.48 0.77 0.73
CA HIS A 17 7.33 1.05 1.89
C HIS A 17 6.67 0.72 3.25
N ILE A 18 5.78 -0.27 3.26
CA ILE A 18 5.26 -0.86 4.50
C ILE A 18 6.43 -1.58 5.20
N PRO A 19 6.61 -1.43 6.53
CA PRO A 19 7.61 -2.20 7.26
C PRO A 19 7.43 -3.71 7.04
N PRO A 20 8.52 -4.49 6.95
CA PRO A 20 8.45 -5.91 6.63
C PRO A 20 7.58 -6.67 7.63
N GLY A 21 6.67 -7.52 7.12
CA GLY A 21 5.73 -8.29 7.94
C GLY A 21 4.50 -7.54 8.45
N LYS A 22 4.26 -6.29 8.02
CA LYS A 22 3.12 -5.47 8.46
C LYS A 22 1.98 -5.38 7.45
N ALA A 23 2.12 -5.87 6.22
CA ALA A 23 1.06 -5.75 5.20
C ALA A 23 -0.30 -6.33 5.63
N LEU A 24 -0.31 -7.48 6.31
CA LEU A 24 -1.57 -8.08 6.79
C LEU A 24 -2.25 -7.23 7.87
N LYS A 25 -1.47 -6.53 8.70
CA LYS A 25 -2.02 -5.61 9.70
C LYS A 25 -2.61 -4.37 9.04
N VAL A 26 -1.97 -3.88 7.97
CA VAL A 26 -2.52 -2.79 7.14
C VAL A 26 -3.86 -3.18 6.54
N LEU A 27 -3.98 -4.37 5.94
CA LEU A 27 -5.25 -4.87 5.41
C LEU A 27 -6.34 -4.98 6.50
N SER A 28 -5.96 -5.49 7.66
CA SER A 28 -6.88 -5.60 8.81
C SER A 28 -7.40 -4.25 9.30
N ILE A 29 -6.59 -3.19 9.27
CA ILE A 29 -7.02 -1.83 9.65
C ILE A 29 -7.99 -1.27 8.62
N LEU A 30 -7.71 -1.47 7.33
CA LEU A 30 -8.57 -1.04 6.23
C LEU A 30 -9.87 -1.87 6.09
N GLY A 31 -10.08 -2.84 6.97
CA GLY A 31 -11.21 -3.76 6.92
C GLY A 31 -11.24 -4.62 5.65
N ILE A 32 -10.07 -4.92 5.06
CA ILE A 32 -9.98 -5.71 3.83
C ILE A 32 -9.71 -7.16 4.20
N SER A 33 -10.71 -8.01 4.01
CA SER A 33 -10.64 -9.45 4.31
C SER A 33 -10.38 -10.32 3.09
N GLY A 34 -10.64 -9.80 1.88
CA GLY A 34 -10.61 -10.55 0.62
C GLY A 34 -11.97 -11.14 0.24
N SER A 35 -12.97 -11.06 1.12
CA SER A 35 -14.35 -11.50 0.82
C SER A 35 -15.14 -10.51 -0.03
N GLU A 36 -14.64 -9.28 -0.17
CA GLU A 36 -15.32 -8.17 -0.84
C GLU A 36 -15.21 -8.23 -2.38
N GLY A 37 -14.46 -9.20 -2.92
CA GLY A 37 -14.23 -9.36 -4.37
C GLY A 37 -13.26 -8.34 -4.97
N THR A 38 -12.62 -7.50 -4.15
CA THR A 38 -11.56 -6.58 -4.60
C THR A 38 -10.29 -7.36 -4.91
N VAL A 39 -9.66 -7.09 -6.06
CA VAL A 39 -8.36 -7.70 -6.39
C VAL A 39 -7.28 -7.06 -5.54
N VAL A 40 -6.63 -7.89 -4.72
CA VAL A 40 -5.55 -7.47 -3.81
C VAL A 40 -4.28 -8.23 -4.13
N ALA A 41 -3.18 -7.50 -4.32
CA ALA A 41 -1.85 -8.09 -4.40
C ALA A 41 -1.04 -7.73 -3.15
N VAL A 42 -0.46 -8.73 -2.50
CA VAL A 42 0.41 -8.54 -1.34
C VAL A 42 1.78 -9.11 -1.65
N LEU A 43 2.81 -8.27 -1.50
CA LEU A 43 4.20 -8.68 -1.57
C LEU A 43 4.80 -8.46 -0.19
N MET A 44 5.34 -9.50 0.44
CA MET A 44 5.92 -9.42 1.78
C MET A 44 7.41 -9.70 1.74
N ASN A 45 8.17 -8.97 2.57
CA ASN A 45 9.63 -9.14 2.73
C ASN A 45 10.43 -9.04 1.42
N VAL A 46 9.96 -8.23 0.46
CA VAL A 46 10.69 -7.96 -0.77
C VAL A 46 11.85 -7.00 -0.53
N GLU A 47 12.87 -7.07 -1.37
CA GLU A 47 14.04 -6.19 -1.25
C GLU A 47 13.65 -4.72 -1.36
N SER A 48 14.29 -3.89 -0.54
CA SER A 48 14.06 -2.45 -0.48
C SER A 48 15.36 -1.72 -0.34
N ARG A 49 15.67 -0.81 -1.28
CA ARG A 49 16.83 0.08 -1.16
C ARG A 49 16.74 1.01 0.06
N LYS A 50 15.53 1.38 0.48
CA LYS A 50 15.29 2.33 1.58
C LYS A 50 15.23 1.65 2.96
N LEU A 51 14.67 0.44 3.03
CA LEU A 51 14.34 -0.24 4.30
C LEU A 51 15.07 -1.58 4.49
N GLY A 52 15.91 -2.00 3.53
CA GLY A 52 16.46 -3.36 3.46
C GLY A 52 15.42 -4.37 2.95
N LYS A 53 14.32 -4.51 3.68
CA LYS A 53 13.11 -5.25 3.26
C LYS A 53 11.86 -4.39 3.44
N LYS A 54 10.84 -4.65 2.63
CA LYS A 54 9.53 -3.99 2.74
C LYS A 54 8.41 -4.94 2.38
N ASP A 55 7.20 -4.56 2.76
CA ASP A 55 5.98 -5.10 2.18
C ASP A 55 5.35 -4.06 1.23
N ILE A 56 4.50 -4.54 0.33
CA ILE A 56 3.72 -3.74 -0.63
C ILE A 56 2.30 -4.33 -0.69
N VAL A 57 1.30 -3.46 -0.68
CA VAL A 57 -0.10 -3.82 -0.95
C VAL A 57 -0.59 -3.04 -2.16
N LYS A 58 -1.23 -3.72 -3.11
CA LYS A 58 -1.95 -3.10 -4.24
C LYS A 58 -3.42 -3.46 -4.16
N LEU A 59 -4.29 -2.46 -4.27
CA LEU A 59 -5.74 -2.59 -4.25
C LEU A 59 -6.27 -2.08 -5.60
N GLU A 60 -6.85 -2.96 -6.41
CA GLU A 60 -7.41 -2.56 -7.71
C GLU A 60 -8.81 -1.99 -7.54
N GLY A 61 -9.09 -0.84 -8.16
CA GLY A 61 -10.40 -0.17 -8.10
C GLY A 61 -10.77 0.46 -6.75
N ARG A 62 -9.92 0.35 -5.71
CA ARG A 62 -10.13 1.02 -4.41
C ARG A 62 -9.19 2.20 -4.24
N PHE A 63 -9.76 3.36 -3.92
CA PHE A 63 -9.07 4.61 -3.68
C PHE A 63 -9.18 4.95 -2.20
N LEU A 64 -8.05 4.98 -1.49
CA LEU A 64 -8.06 5.26 -0.06
C LEU A 64 -8.36 6.74 0.21
N THR A 65 -9.17 6.98 1.24
CA THR A 65 -9.46 8.29 1.79
C THR A 65 -8.34 8.78 2.70
N ARG A 66 -8.33 10.08 3.04
CA ARG A 66 -7.31 10.62 3.93
C ARG A 66 -7.34 10.00 5.33
N ASP A 67 -8.53 9.71 5.84
CA ASP A 67 -8.69 9.10 7.17
C ASP A 67 -8.10 7.68 7.20
N GLU A 68 -8.37 6.86 6.17
CA GLU A 68 -7.76 5.54 6.02
C GLU A 68 -6.22 5.63 5.90
N VAL A 69 -5.71 6.64 5.20
CA VAL A 69 -4.28 6.92 5.08
C VAL A 69 -3.67 7.23 6.45
N ASP A 70 -4.34 8.03 7.28
CA ASP A 70 -3.88 8.38 8.62
C ASP A 70 -3.91 7.16 9.58
N GLU A 71 -4.90 6.27 9.47
CA GLU A 71 -4.92 5.02 10.22
C GLU A 71 -3.74 4.09 9.87
N ILE A 72 -3.36 4.03 8.58
CA ILE A 72 -2.17 3.28 8.14
C ILE A 72 -0.91 3.85 8.78
N ALA A 73 -0.80 5.17 8.93
CA ALA A 73 0.37 5.84 9.51
C ALA A 73 0.71 5.34 10.93
N LEU A 74 -0.30 4.89 11.69
CA LEU A 74 -0.13 4.36 13.04
C LEU A 74 0.65 3.03 13.07
N VAL A 75 0.58 2.24 12.00
CA VAL A 75 1.22 0.91 11.92
C VAL A 75 2.39 0.87 10.93
N ALA A 76 2.33 1.69 9.89
CA ALA A 76 3.30 1.74 8.82
C ALA A 76 3.71 3.19 8.51
N PRO A 77 4.36 3.90 9.45
CA PRO A 77 4.68 5.33 9.29
C PRO A 77 5.65 5.61 8.13
N THR A 78 6.38 4.61 7.66
CA THR A 78 7.27 4.72 6.50
C THR A 78 6.56 4.52 5.17
N ALA A 79 5.28 4.11 5.19
CA ALA A 79 4.55 3.77 3.98
C ALA A 79 4.26 5.02 3.13
N THR A 80 4.07 4.78 1.85
CA THR A 80 3.76 5.78 0.84
C THR A 80 2.54 5.28 0.09
N ILE A 81 1.52 6.12 0.00
CA ILE A 81 0.27 5.80 -0.68
C ILE A 81 0.30 6.47 -2.04
N ASN A 82 0.14 5.68 -3.09
CA ASN A 82 0.09 6.17 -4.46
C ASN A 82 -1.28 5.82 -5.03
N ILE A 83 -2.03 6.83 -5.46
CA ILE A 83 -3.27 6.66 -6.20
C ILE A 83 -2.91 6.48 -7.67
N ILE A 84 -3.35 5.38 -8.26
CA ILE A 84 -3.06 5.00 -9.64
C ILE A 84 -4.31 5.26 -10.50
N ARG A 85 -4.15 6.00 -11.59
CA ARG A 85 -5.15 6.21 -12.64
C ARG A 85 -4.49 6.04 -14.00
N ASP A 86 -5.11 5.29 -14.89
CA ASP A 86 -4.59 4.90 -16.21
C ASP A 86 -3.11 4.48 -16.19
N TYR A 87 -2.74 3.61 -15.24
CA TYR A 87 -1.39 3.08 -15.00
C TYR A 87 -0.34 4.08 -14.49
N GLU A 88 -0.72 5.33 -14.23
CA GLU A 88 0.16 6.38 -13.74
C GLU A 88 -0.18 6.80 -12.31
N VAL A 89 0.81 7.34 -11.60
CA VAL A 89 0.59 7.88 -10.25
C VAL A 89 -0.08 9.25 -10.38
N ALA A 90 -1.38 9.29 -10.10
CA ALA A 90 -2.16 10.52 -10.12
C ALA A 90 -1.94 11.35 -8.83
N GLU A 91 -1.87 10.69 -7.68
CA GLU A 91 -1.68 11.35 -6.38
C GLU A 91 -0.75 10.55 -5.48
N LYS A 92 -0.08 11.26 -4.57
CA LYS A 92 0.86 10.66 -3.62
C LYS A 92 0.67 11.25 -2.23
N PHE A 93 0.42 10.40 -1.26
CA PHE A 93 0.39 10.76 0.16
C PHE A 93 1.64 10.23 0.85
N SER A 94 2.44 11.15 1.39
CA SER A 94 3.47 10.82 2.38
C SER A 94 2.82 10.84 3.75
N LEU A 95 2.89 9.72 4.47
CA LEU A 95 2.37 9.63 5.82
C LEU A 95 3.21 10.53 6.74
N THR A 96 2.63 11.64 7.19
CA THR A 96 3.12 12.37 8.35
C THR A 96 2.40 11.84 9.57
N LEU A 97 3.15 11.35 10.56
CA LEU A 97 2.56 10.99 11.85
C LEU A 97 1.69 12.17 12.35
N PRO A 98 0.47 11.92 12.85
CA PRO A 98 -0.33 12.96 13.48
C PRO A 98 0.51 13.61 14.58
N LYS A 99 0.62 14.94 14.55
CA LYS A 99 1.21 15.67 15.67
C LYS A 99 0.17 15.62 16.79
N VAL A 100 0.51 14.89 17.86
CA VAL A 100 -0.25 14.87 19.11
C VAL A 100 -0.26 16.26 19.72
#